data_AF-A0A4R5J448-F1
#
_entry.id   AF-A0A4R5J448-F1
#
_cell.length_a   1.000
_cell.length_b   1.000
_cell.length_c   1.000
_cell.angle_alpha   90.00
_cell.angle_beta   90.00
_cell.angle_gamma   90.00
#
_symmetry.space_group_name_H-M   'P 1'
#
loop_
_entity.id
_entity.type
_entity.pdbx_description
1 polymer ?
#
loop_
_entity_poly.entity_id
_entity_poly.type
_entity_poly.pdbx_seq_one_letter_code
_entity_poly.pdbx_strand_id
1 'polypeptide(L)'
;MMKFLKNGNLNGMSIALLLGSGLFLLYASVNLVESYLGKLACFSIGLTAVAAAGFSGRAKALGLRPFGESPWRRAKRTYAEDDKPKE
;
A
#
# COMPACT_ATOMS: atom_id res chain seq x y z
N MET A 1 2.67 5.34 -18.82
CA MET A 1 2.40 4.11 -18.03
C MET A 1 2.57 4.42 -16.55
N MET A 2 1.46 4.51 -15.82
CA MET A 2 1.45 4.96 -14.42
C MET A 2 1.95 3.81 -13.53
N LYS A 3 3.18 3.92 -13.00
CA LYS A 3 3.74 2.89 -12.12
C LYS A 3 3.00 2.94 -10.78
N PHE A 4 2.26 1.87 -10.46
CA PHE A 4 1.54 1.71 -9.19
C PHE A 4 2.49 1.65 -7.98
N LEU A 5 3.71 1.17 -8.20
CA LEU A 5 4.79 1.15 -7.22
C LEU A 5 5.88 2.15 -7.62
N LYS A 6 6.24 3.04 -6.70
CA LYS A 6 7.37 3.97 -6.83
C LYS A 6 8.24 3.85 -5.59
N ASN A 7 9.51 3.47 -5.78
CA ASN A 7 10.51 3.31 -4.70
C ASN A 7 10.07 2.34 -3.59
N GLY A 8 9.43 1.24 -3.98
CA GLY A 8 8.98 0.21 -3.03
C GLY A 8 7.77 0.55 -2.18
N ASN A 9 7.12 1.67 -2.49
CA ASN A 9 5.87 2.10 -1.90
C ASN A 9 4.80 2.27 -2.98
N LEU A 10 3.54 2.21 -2.54
CA LEU A 10 2.42 2.63 -3.38
C LEU A 10 2.59 4.09 -3.79
N ASN A 11 2.32 4.37 -5.06
CA ASN A 11 2.30 5.73 -5.57
C ASN A 11 1.21 6.53 -4.82
N GLY A 12 1.47 7.81 -4.54
CA GLY A 12 0.56 8.63 -3.73
C GLY A 12 -0.80 8.78 -4.40
N MET A 13 -0.78 8.83 -5.74
CA MET A 13 -1.99 8.85 -6.55
C MET A 13 -2.76 7.53 -6.48
N SER A 14 -2.08 6.39 -6.38
CA SER A 14 -2.72 5.08 -6.17
C SER A 14 -3.36 4.99 -4.79
N ILE A 15 -2.74 5.55 -3.75
CA ILE A 15 -3.33 5.64 -2.40
C ILE A 15 -4.58 6.53 -2.42
N ALA A 16 -4.51 7.69 -3.09
CA ALA A 16 -5.65 8.59 -3.23
C ALA A 16 -6.81 7.93 -4.01
N LEU A 17 -6.53 7.21 -5.10
CA LEU A 17 -7.53 6.45 -5.85
C LEU A 17 -8.15 5.34 -5.01
N LEU A 18 -7.34 4.59 -4.27
CA LEU A 18 -7.83 3.51 -3.40
C LEU A 18 -8.72 4.07 -2.29
N LEU A 19 -8.29 5.16 -1.64
CA LEU A 19 -9.08 5.85 -0.62
C LEU A 19 -10.40 6.38 -1.19
N GLY A 20 -10.35 7.04 -2.35
CA GLY A 20 -11.52 7.58 -3.04
C GLY A 20 -12.51 6.48 -3.41
N SER A 21 -12.03 5.38 -3.99
CA SER A 21 -12.87 4.22 -4.34
C SER A 21 -13.49 3.55 -3.11
N GLY A 22 -12.75 3.45 -1.99
CA GLY A 22 -13.25 2.88 -0.76
C GLY A 22 -14.35 3.74 -0.11
N LEU A 23 -14.15 5.06 -0.06
CA LEU A 23 -15.18 6.00 0.40
C LEU A 23 -16.42 5.99 -0.50
N PHE A 24 -16.23 5.91 -1.81
CA PHE A 24 -17.32 5.77 -2.76
C PHE A 24 -18.11 4.47 -2.53
N LEU A 25 -17.43 3.35 -2.31
CA LEU A 25 -18.07 2.06 -1.98
C LEU A 25 -18.85 2.11 -0.67
N LEU A 26 -18.33 2.80 0.35
CA LEU A 26 -19.05 3.00 1.61
C LEU A 26 -20.33 3.83 1.40
N TYR A 27 -20.23 4.93 0.64
CA TYR A 27 -21.37 5.76 0.29
C TYR A 27 -22.42 4.99 -0.53
N ALA A 28 -21.97 4.23 -1.53
CA ALA A 28 -22.82 3.41 -2.38
C ALA A 28 -23.48 2.27 -1.61
N SER A 29 -22.77 1.66 -0.66
CA SER A 29 -23.33 0.61 0.20
C SER A 29 -24.55 1.12 0.98
N VAL A 30 -24.47 2.32 1.56
CA VAL A 30 -25.56 2.86 2.38
C VAL A 30 -26.75 3.31 1.52
N ASN A 31 -26.49 3.95 0.38
CA ASN A 31 -27.50 4.65 -0.40
C ASN A 31 -28.05 3.90 -1.62
N LEU A 32 -27.28 3.00 -2.24
CA LEU A 32 -27.67 2.35 -3.51
C LEU A 32 -28.03 0.87 -3.35
N VAL A 33 -27.55 0.18 -2.32
CA VAL A 33 -27.81 -1.25 -2.16
C VAL A 33 -28.99 -1.44 -1.23
N GLU A 34 -30.05 -2.12 -1.63
CA GLU A 34 -31.21 -2.38 -0.75
C GLU A 34 -31.05 -3.70 0.04
N SER A 35 -30.39 -4.68 -0.55
CA SER A 35 -30.16 -5.99 0.08
C SER A 35 -29.21 -5.89 1.27
N TYR A 36 -29.63 -6.39 2.44
CA TYR A 36 -28.83 -6.37 3.67
C TYR A 36 -27.47 -7.07 3.50
N LEU A 37 -27.44 -8.24 2.86
CA LEU A 37 -26.20 -8.96 2.59
C LEU A 37 -25.29 -8.19 1.61
N GLY A 38 -25.88 -7.55 0.60
CA GLY A 38 -25.15 -6.69 -0.33
C GLY A 38 -24.54 -5.47 0.36
N LYS A 39 -25.28 -4.82 1.27
CA LYS A 39 -24.77 -3.71 2.08
C LYS A 39 -23.57 -4.15 2.91
N LEU A 40 -23.69 -5.26 3.63
CA LEU A 40 -22.63 -5.75 4.51
C LEU A 40 -21.36 -6.14 3.74
N ALA A 41 -21.51 -6.77 2.57
CA ALA A 41 -20.40 -7.09 1.67
C ALA A 41 -19.73 -5.82 1.11
N CYS A 42 -20.48 -4.89 0.53
CA CYS A 42 -19.91 -3.64 0.00
C CYS A 42 -19.28 -2.78 1.09
N PHE A 43 -19.90 -2.73 2.28
CA PHE A 43 -19.40 -1.94 3.39
C PHE A 43 -18.07 -2.50 3.92
N SER A 44 -17.97 -3.82 4.09
CA SER A 44 -16.73 -4.47 4.54
C SER A 44 -15.58 -4.31 3.54
N ILE A 45 -15.86 -4.43 2.24
CA ILE A 45 -14.86 -4.20 1.18
C ILE A 45 -14.43 -2.73 1.16
N GLY A 46 -15.37 -1.79 1.20
CA GLY A 46 -15.08 -0.36 1.23
C GLY A 46 -14.24 0.03 2.44
N LEU A 47 -14.59 -0.49 3.63
CA LEU A 47 -13.85 -0.24 4.86
C LEU A 47 -12.43 -0.80 4.79
N THR A 48 -12.26 -2.01 4.28
CA THR A 48 -10.94 -2.64 4.10
C THR A 48 -10.07 -1.84 3.13
N ALA A 49 -10.65 -1.33 2.04
CA ALA A 49 -9.94 -0.50 1.07
C ALA A 49 -9.48 0.84 1.69
N VAL A 50 -10.34 1.51 2.45
CA VAL A 50 -9.97 2.76 3.17
C VAL A 50 -8.90 2.49 4.21
N ALA A 51 -9.03 1.42 4.99
CA ALA A 51 -8.02 1.03 5.99
C ALA A 51 -6.66 0.75 5.33
N ALA A 52 -6.64 -0.04 4.26
CA ALA A 52 -5.42 -0.36 3.51
C ALA A 52 -4.77 0.91 2.92
N ALA A 53 -5.56 1.83 2.37
CA ALA A 53 -5.09 3.12 1.88
C ALA A 53 -4.48 3.97 3.02
N GLY A 54 -5.12 4.01 4.19
CA GLY A 54 -4.65 4.72 5.38
C GLY A 54 -3.31 4.19 5.90
N PHE A 55 -3.20 2.86 6.05
CA PHE A 55 -1.95 2.21 6.45
C PHE A 55 -0.83 2.43 5.43
N SER A 56 -1.15 2.32 4.13
CA SER A 56 -0.18 2.58 3.05
C SER A 56 0.29 4.04 3.03
N GLY A 57 -0.61 4.99 3.29
CA GLY A 57 -0.29 6.40 3.42
C GLY A 57 0.63 6.68 4.61
N ARG A 58 0.32 6.11 5.78
CA ARG A 58 1.16 6.19 6.98
C ARG A 58 2.55 5.58 6.75
N ALA A 59 2.62 4.38 6.18
CA ALA A 59 3.89 3.72 5.88
C ALA A 59 4.76 4.57 4.96
N LYS A 60 4.15 5.19 3.93
CA LYS A 60 4.83 6.11 3.03
C LYS A 60 5.32 7.38 3.73
N ALA A 61 4.51 7.98 4.61
CA ALA A 61 4.89 9.15 5.38
C ALA A 61 6.05 8.86 6.34
N LEU A 62 6.10 7.66 6.91
CA LEU A 62 7.20 7.17 7.75
C LEU A 62 8.42 6.72 6.94
N GLY A 63 8.36 6.79 5.61
CA GLY A 63 9.47 6.36 4.73
C GLY A 63 9.74 4.86 4.76
N LEU A 64 8.85 4.05 5.35
CA LEU A 64 8.95 2.59 5.36
C LEU A 64 8.79 2.11 3.92
N ARG A 65 9.67 1.21 3.48
CA ARG A 65 9.67 0.64 2.13
C ARG A 65 9.56 -0.88 2.22
N PRO A 66 8.35 -1.44 2.22
CA PRO A 66 8.16 -2.89 2.30
C PRO A 66 8.72 -3.62 1.08
N PHE A 67 8.71 -2.98 -0.09
CA PHE A 67 9.15 -3.58 -1.35
C PHE A 67 10.42 -2.91 -1.89
N GLY A 68 11.58 -3.11 -1.27
CA GLY A 68 12.83 -2.52 -1.76
C GLY A 68 14.08 -3.23 -1.24
N GLU A 69 15.26 -2.72 -1.61
CA GLU A 69 16.51 -3.15 -0.97
C GLU A 69 16.52 -2.74 0.49
N SER A 70 16.33 -3.75 1.36
CA SER A 70 16.39 -3.56 2.80
C SER A 70 17.78 -3.07 3.22
N PRO A 71 17.88 -2.26 4.28
CA PRO A 71 19.16 -1.85 4.85
C PRO A 71 20.06 -3.06 5.15
N TRP A 72 19.48 -4.17 5.61
CA TRP A 72 20.19 -5.43 5.82
C TRP A 72 20.78 -6.03 4.53
N ARG A 73 20.02 -6.04 3.42
CA ARG A 73 20.54 -6.53 2.13
C ARG A 73 21.71 -5.68 1.62
N ARG A 74 21.66 -4.36 1.86
CA ARG A 74 22.77 -3.45 1.54
C ARG A 74 23.98 -3.70 2.44
N ALA A 75 23.79 -3.81 3.75
CA ALA A 75 24.87 -4.08 4.69
C ALA A 75 25.57 -5.43 4.40
N LYS A 76 24.81 -6.48 4.08
CA LYS A 76 25.37 -7.79 3.71
C LYS A 76 26.29 -7.72 2.49
N ARG A 77 26.00 -6.85 1.51
CA ARG A 77 26.87 -6.68 0.34
C ARG A 77 28.20 -6.02 0.71
N THR A 78 28.18 -5.04 1.60
CA THR A 78 29.42 -4.39 2.09
C THR A 78 30.34 -5.40 2.77
N TYR A 79 29.81 -6.29 3.62
CA TYR A 79 30.61 -7.35 4.23
C TYR A 79 31.17 -8.35 3.21
N ALA A 80 30.40 -8.68 2.16
CA ALA A 80 30.85 -9.61 1.12
C ALA A 80 31.90 -9.01 0.16
N GLU A 81 32.01 -7.69 0.09
CA GLU A 81 33.06 -7.00 -0.68
C GLU A 81 34.37 -6.85 0.11
N ASP A 82 34.30 -6.67 1.43
CA ASP A 82 35.47 -6.63 2.32
C ASP A 82 36.15 -8.00 2.50
N ASP A 83 35.39 -9.10 2.41
CA ASP A 83 35.91 -10.47 2.49
C ASP A 83 36.66 -10.94 1.23
N LYS A 84 36.72 -10.10 0.17
CA LYS A 84 37.52 -10.43 -1.02
C LYS A 84 38.98 -10.09 -0.75
N PRO A 85 39.92 -11.06 -0.88
CA PRO A 85 41.33 -10.78 -0.72
C PRO A 85 41.75 -9.72 -1.74
N LYS A 86 42.40 -8.66 -1.26
CA LYS A 86 43.00 -7.64 -2.12
C LYS A 86 44.17 -8.30 -2.86
N GLU A 87 44.02 -8.51 -4.17
CA GLU A 87 45.10 -8.93 -5.08
C GLU A 87 46.20 -7.88 -5.18
#